data_AF-A0A352LQJ2-F1
#
_entry.id   AF-A0A352LQJ2-F1
#
_cell.length_a   1.000
_cell.length_b   1.000
_cell.length_c   1.000
_cell.angle_alpha   90.00
_cell.angle_beta   90.00
_cell.angle_gamma   90.00
#
_symmetry.space_group_name_H-M   'P 1'
#
loop_
_entity.id
_entity.type
_entity.pdbx_description
1 polymer ?
#
loop_
_entity_poly.entity_id
_entity_poly.type
_entity_poly.pdbx_seq_one_letter_code
_entity_poly.pdbx_strand_id
1 'polypeptide(L)'
;MKIKKFKKEIFQITFLIFFAFMIFLDRTYSPENLNQYNDYIKGVAGERSVPISDFRSDGCSLWPEGFLGVSWEGYCVEHDIKYWLGGTDEERQKADEELRDNINKVFPGMGDIVYLGVRLGGKSLIPFSWGWENKK
;
A
#
# COMPACT_ATOMS: atom_id res chain seq x y z
N MET A 1 38.35 -16.23 10.70
CA MET A 1 37.80 -15.01 10.08
C MET A 1 36.89 -15.28 8.87
N LYS A 2 37.29 -16.11 7.90
CA LYS A 2 36.52 -16.42 6.67
C LYS A 2 35.10 -17.00 6.90
N ILE A 3 34.93 -17.89 7.89
CA ILE A 3 33.63 -18.54 8.18
C ILE A 3 32.57 -17.55 8.69
N LYS A 4 32.96 -16.57 9.53
CA LYS A 4 32.03 -15.54 10.03
C LYS A 4 31.58 -14.60 8.90
N LYS A 5 32.49 -14.24 7.98
CA LYS A 5 32.17 -13.45 6.79
C LYS A 5 31.21 -14.20 5.85
N PHE A 6 31.49 -15.47 5.59
CA PHE A 6 30.64 -16.33 4.76
C PHE A 6 29.24 -16.53 5.35
N LYS A 7 29.12 -16.76 6.66
CA LYS A 7 27.82 -16.84 7.35
C LYS A 7 27.04 -15.52 7.29
N LYS A 8 27.72 -14.37 7.40
CA LYS A 8 27.10 -13.05 7.26
C LYS A 8 26.61 -12.82 5.83
N GLU A 9 27.39 -13.17 4.83
CA GLU A 9 27.02 -13.04 3.41
C GLU A 9 25.84 -13.96 3.06
N ILE A 10 25.84 -15.21 3.53
CA ILE A 10 24.70 -16.12 3.37
C ILE A 10 23.44 -15.52 4.01
N PHE A 11 23.53 -15.05 5.25
CA PHE A 11 22.39 -14.43 5.93
C PHE A 11 21.85 -13.21 5.17
N GLN A 12 22.74 -12.35 4.68
CA GLN A 12 22.36 -11.19 3.88
C GLN A 12 21.69 -11.61 2.57
N ILE A 13 22.23 -12.59 1.86
CA ILE A 13 21.65 -13.10 0.61
C ILE A 13 20.28 -13.72 0.88
N THR A 14 20.13 -14.57 1.90
CA THR A 14 18.84 -15.17 2.23
C THR A 14 17.82 -14.12 2.66
N PHE A 15 18.24 -13.08 3.40
CA PHE A 15 17.37 -11.96 3.76
C PHE A 15 16.91 -11.19 2.52
N LEU A 16 17.81 -10.89 1.59
CA LEU A 16 17.47 -10.19 0.34
C LEU A 16 16.54 -11.03 -0.55
N ILE A 17 16.79 -12.34 -0.67
CA ILE A 17 15.91 -13.24 -1.42
C ILE A 17 14.52 -13.30 -0.78
N PHE A 18 14.45 -13.43 0.54
CA PHE A 18 13.19 -13.45 1.27
C PHE A 18 12.41 -12.13 1.12
N PHE A 19 13.09 -11.00 1.23
CA PHE A 19 12.49 -9.67 1.05
C PHE A 19 11.98 -9.46 -0.38
N ALA A 20 12.78 -9.88 -1.39
CA ALA A 20 12.36 -9.83 -2.78
C ALA A 20 11.16 -10.76 -3.07
N PHE A 21 11.13 -11.95 -2.46
CA PHE A 21 9.99 -12.87 -2.55
C PHE A 21 8.73 -12.30 -1.91
N MET A 22 8.85 -11.64 -0.75
CA MET A 22 7.73 -10.95 -0.11
C MET A 22 7.16 -9.84 -1.01
N ILE A 23 8.01 -9.00 -1.60
CA ILE A 23 7.58 -7.98 -2.58
C ILE A 23 6.89 -8.62 -3.79
N PHE A 24 7.39 -9.77 -4.25
CA PHE A 24 6.77 -10.48 -5.37
C PHE A 24 5.39 -11.01 -5.01
N LEU A 25 5.22 -11.64 -3.84
CA LEU A 25 3.93 -12.14 -3.37
C LEU A 25 2.92 -11.01 -3.20
N ASP A 26 3.34 -9.92 -2.59
CA ASP A 26 2.57 -8.69 -2.42
C ASP A 26 2.02 -8.20 -3.77
N ARG A 27 2.88 -8.06 -4.78
CA ARG A 27 2.49 -7.67 -6.14
C ARG A 27 1.56 -8.64 -6.87
N THR A 28 1.48 -9.88 -6.43
CA THR A 28 0.54 -10.87 -6.98
C THR A 28 -0.78 -10.92 -6.24
N TYR A 29 -0.87 -10.23 -5.09
CA TYR A 29 -2.13 -10.05 -4.40
C TYR A 29 -3.10 -9.27 -5.29
N SER A 30 -4.32 -9.76 -5.36
CA SER A 30 -5.44 -9.08 -5.98
C SER A 30 -6.59 -9.23 -5.01
N PRO A 31 -7.10 -8.14 -4.42
CA PRO A 31 -8.24 -8.23 -3.52
C PRO A 31 -9.41 -8.89 -4.25
N GLU A 32 -10.16 -9.73 -3.54
CA GLU A 32 -11.34 -10.37 -4.11
C GLU A 32 -12.38 -9.30 -4.49
N ASN A 33 -12.85 -9.36 -5.74
CA ASN A 33 -13.96 -8.56 -6.25
C ASN A 33 -13.78 -7.03 -6.17
N LEU A 34 -12.79 -6.48 -6.88
CA LEU A 34 -12.60 -5.03 -7.07
C LEU A 34 -13.86 -4.27 -7.53
N ASN A 35 -14.79 -4.93 -8.21
CA ASN A 35 -16.04 -4.31 -8.67
C ASN A 35 -16.89 -3.75 -7.51
N GLN A 36 -16.72 -4.25 -6.28
CA GLN A 36 -17.42 -3.72 -5.12
C GLN A 36 -17.06 -2.25 -4.82
N TYR A 37 -15.89 -1.80 -5.26
CA TYR A 37 -15.42 -0.44 -5.06
C TYR A 37 -15.84 0.53 -6.17
N ASN A 38 -16.60 0.09 -7.19
CA ASN A 38 -16.98 0.94 -8.34
C ASN A 38 -17.73 2.20 -7.93
N ASP A 39 -18.64 2.11 -6.95
CA ASP A 39 -19.40 3.28 -6.49
C ASP A 39 -18.53 4.21 -5.64
N TYR A 40 -17.61 3.65 -4.85
CA TYR A 40 -16.60 4.42 -4.12
C TYR A 40 -15.66 5.16 -5.08
N ILE A 41 -15.16 4.49 -6.12
CA ILE A 41 -14.32 5.09 -7.17
C ILE A 41 -15.04 6.28 -7.81
N LYS A 42 -16.31 6.12 -8.21
CA LYS A 42 -17.11 7.21 -8.78
C LYS A 42 -17.27 8.36 -7.79
N GLY A 43 -17.50 8.06 -6.51
CA GLY A 43 -17.63 9.07 -5.46
C GLY A 43 -16.35 9.88 -5.23
N VAL A 44 -15.18 9.21 -5.20
CA VAL A 44 -13.88 9.88 -5.03
C VAL A 44 -13.46 10.65 -6.28
N ALA A 45 -13.71 10.09 -7.47
CA ALA A 45 -13.40 10.76 -8.74
C ALA A 45 -14.25 12.02 -8.93
N GLY A 46 -15.54 11.96 -8.58
CA GLY A 46 -16.49 13.04 -8.83
C GLY A 46 -16.61 13.30 -10.33
N GLU A 47 -16.39 14.56 -10.75
CA GLU A 47 -16.38 14.95 -12.17
C GLU A 47 -15.04 14.70 -12.86
N ARG A 48 -14.00 14.25 -12.14
CA ARG A 48 -12.68 13.99 -12.73
C ARG A 48 -12.69 12.73 -13.58
N SER A 49 -11.93 12.75 -14.67
CA SER A 49 -11.67 11.54 -15.46
C SER A 49 -10.90 10.51 -14.64
N VAL A 50 -11.37 9.27 -14.63
CA VAL A 50 -10.61 8.13 -14.09
C VAL A 50 -9.40 7.81 -14.99
N PRO A 51 -8.30 7.27 -14.43
CA PRO A 51 -7.18 6.75 -15.22
C PRO A 51 -7.61 5.78 -16.32
N ILE A 52 -6.87 5.77 -17.42
CA ILE A 52 -7.08 4.82 -18.53
C ILE A 52 -6.66 3.40 -18.12
N SER A 53 -5.68 3.27 -17.23
CA SER A 53 -5.28 1.97 -16.68
C SER A 53 -6.30 1.45 -15.69
N ASP A 54 -6.67 0.18 -15.80
CA ASP A 54 -7.53 -0.49 -14.81
C ASP A 54 -6.94 -0.36 -13.40
N PHE A 55 -7.81 -0.12 -12.42
CA PHE A 55 -7.41 -0.10 -11.02
C PHE A 55 -6.92 -1.48 -10.57
N ARG A 56 -5.82 -1.48 -9.80
CA ARG A 56 -5.26 -2.65 -9.12
C ARG A 56 -4.83 -2.21 -7.72
N SER A 57 -4.83 -3.15 -6.77
CA SER A 57 -4.39 -2.96 -5.38
C SER A 57 -3.71 -4.24 -4.93
N ASP A 58 -2.69 -4.12 -4.07
CA ASP A 58 -2.09 -5.24 -3.35
C ASP A 58 -2.55 -5.31 -1.87
N GLY A 59 -3.69 -4.69 -1.54
CA GLY A 59 -4.19 -4.65 -0.18
C GLY A 59 -3.42 -3.62 0.64
N CYS A 60 -2.77 -4.06 1.73
CA CYS A 60 -1.95 -3.18 2.57
C CYS A 60 -0.46 -3.18 2.18
N SER A 61 -0.14 -3.68 0.99
CA SER A 61 1.22 -3.91 0.52
C SER A 61 2.04 -4.75 1.53
N LEU A 62 3.34 -4.47 1.65
CA LEU A 62 4.26 -5.04 2.65
C LEU A 62 3.86 -4.84 4.14
N TRP A 63 2.65 -4.36 4.42
CA TRP A 63 2.08 -4.24 5.75
C TRP A 63 1.05 -5.35 6.02
N PRO A 64 0.92 -5.84 7.28
CA PRO A 64 -0.15 -6.77 7.61
C PRO A 64 -1.53 -6.19 7.27
N GLU A 65 -2.42 -7.01 6.74
CA GLU A 65 -3.81 -6.63 6.41
C GLU A 65 -4.76 -6.60 7.62
N GLY A 66 -4.30 -7.16 8.73
CA GLY A 66 -5.06 -7.28 9.97
C GLY A 66 -4.27 -7.94 11.09
N PHE A 67 -4.81 -7.90 12.30
CA PHE A 67 -4.25 -8.57 13.47
C PHE A 67 -5.36 -9.00 14.44
N LEU A 68 -5.20 -10.18 15.05
CA LEU A 68 -6.15 -10.76 16.03
C LEU A 68 -7.62 -10.77 15.56
N GLY A 69 -7.85 -11.05 14.27
CA GLY A 69 -9.20 -11.10 13.69
C GLY A 69 -9.80 -9.74 13.35
N VAL A 70 -9.08 -8.64 13.60
CA VAL A 70 -9.43 -7.30 13.12
C VAL A 70 -8.73 -7.08 11.79
N SER A 71 -9.50 -6.89 10.72
CA SER A 71 -8.98 -6.53 9.39
C SER A 71 -9.08 -5.02 9.16
N TRP A 72 -8.08 -4.46 8.50
CA TRP A 72 -8.09 -3.09 7.97
C TRP A 72 -7.75 -3.04 6.47
N GLU A 73 -7.73 -4.20 5.80
CA GLU A 73 -7.47 -4.35 4.37
C GLU A 73 -8.31 -3.40 3.51
N GLY A 74 -9.62 -3.31 3.79
CA GLY A 74 -10.52 -2.43 3.04
C GLY A 74 -10.10 -0.96 3.07
N TYR A 75 -9.56 -0.48 4.20
CA TYR A 75 -9.04 0.88 4.29
C TYR A 75 -7.78 1.08 3.44
N CYS A 76 -6.95 0.06 3.31
CA CYS A 76 -5.80 0.08 2.41
C CYS A 76 -6.24 0.12 0.95
N VAL A 77 -7.24 -0.69 0.55
CA VAL A 77 -7.77 -0.65 -0.82
C VAL A 77 -8.41 0.71 -1.14
N GLU A 78 -9.15 1.29 -0.20
CA GLU A 78 -9.71 2.65 -0.33
C GLU A 78 -8.64 3.74 -0.49
N HIS A 79 -7.49 3.56 0.16
CA HIS A 79 -6.31 4.42 0.04
C HIS A 79 -5.64 4.26 -1.32
N ASP A 80 -5.43 3.03 -1.77
CA ASP A 80 -4.90 2.71 -3.11
C ASP A 80 -5.74 3.32 -4.23
N ILE A 81 -7.07 3.33 -4.08
CA ILE A 81 -7.98 3.97 -5.04
C ILE A 81 -7.70 5.47 -5.13
N LYS A 82 -7.56 6.16 -3.99
CA LYS A 82 -7.23 7.60 -3.97
C LYS A 82 -5.88 7.84 -4.62
N TYR A 83 -4.91 6.98 -4.34
CA TYR A 83 -3.57 7.01 -4.91
C TYR A 83 -3.57 6.82 -6.43
N TRP A 84 -4.32 5.84 -6.93
CA TRP A 84 -4.51 5.60 -8.36
C TRP A 84 -5.25 6.75 -9.06
N LEU A 85 -6.27 7.32 -8.43
CA LEU A 85 -6.96 8.52 -8.94
C LEU A 85 -6.04 9.75 -8.93
N GLY A 86 -5.07 9.81 -8.02
CA GLY A 86 -4.13 10.90 -7.87
C GLY A 86 -4.80 12.25 -7.58
N GLY A 87 -4.03 13.32 -7.67
CA GLY A 87 -4.45 14.68 -7.34
C GLY A 87 -3.29 15.55 -6.86
N THR A 88 -3.63 16.56 -6.07
CA THR A 88 -2.72 17.49 -5.39
C THR A 88 -1.97 16.84 -4.23
N ASP A 89 -0.88 17.48 -3.77
CA ASP A 89 -0.12 17.01 -2.59
C ASP A 89 -0.99 17.06 -1.31
N GLU A 90 -1.91 18.02 -1.22
CA GLU A 90 -2.87 18.15 -0.14
C GLU A 90 -3.89 16.99 -0.13
N GLU A 91 -4.41 16.62 -1.30
CA GLU A 91 -5.31 15.45 -1.45
C GLU A 91 -4.59 14.14 -1.06
N ARG A 92 -3.30 14.03 -1.41
CA ARG A 92 -2.48 12.91 -0.98
C ARG A 92 -2.34 12.85 0.53
N GLN A 93 -1.96 13.97 1.16
CA GLN A 93 -1.83 14.03 2.61
C GLN A 93 -3.15 13.67 3.30
N LYS A 94 -4.27 14.17 2.78
CA LYS A 94 -5.60 13.84 3.30
C LYS A 94 -5.91 12.35 3.16
N ALA A 95 -5.56 11.71 2.05
CA ALA A 95 -5.72 10.28 1.87
C ALA A 95 -4.91 9.48 2.92
N ASP A 96 -3.66 9.89 3.18
CA ASP A 96 -2.80 9.26 4.18
C ASP A 96 -3.35 9.43 5.61
N GLU A 97 -3.84 10.62 5.95
CA GLU A 97 -4.45 10.92 7.26
C GLU A 97 -5.76 10.12 7.47
N GLU A 98 -6.56 9.96 6.43
CA GLU A 98 -7.79 9.18 6.51
C GLU A 98 -7.50 7.68 6.72
N LEU A 99 -6.48 7.14 6.06
CA LEU A 99 -5.99 5.77 6.30
C LEU A 99 -5.57 5.60 7.76
N ARG A 100 -4.77 6.52 8.30
CA ARG A 100 -4.35 6.54 9.71
C ARG A 100 -5.56 6.46 10.63
N ASP A 101 -6.51 7.37 10.43
CA ASP A 101 -7.66 7.52 11.32
C ASP A 101 -8.59 6.31 11.24
N ASN A 102 -8.80 5.74 10.05
CA ASN A 102 -9.63 4.56 9.87
C ASN A 102 -9.01 3.31 10.50
N ILE A 103 -7.71 3.08 10.31
CA ILE A 103 -7.01 1.97 10.99
C ILE A 103 -7.05 2.15 12.50
N ASN A 104 -6.83 3.37 13.01
CA ASN A 104 -6.87 3.63 14.45
C ASN A 104 -8.25 3.44 15.09
N LYS A 105 -9.35 3.49 14.32
CA LYS A 105 -10.70 3.14 14.82
C LYS A 105 -10.83 1.65 15.14
N VAL A 106 -10.18 0.78 14.37
CA VAL A 106 -10.29 -0.68 14.53
C VAL A 106 -9.12 -1.28 15.30
N PHE A 107 -7.93 -0.68 15.17
CA PHE A 107 -6.70 -1.09 15.87
C PHE A 107 -5.87 0.15 16.28
N PRO A 108 -6.08 0.67 17.50
CA PRO A 108 -5.43 1.89 17.97
C PRO A 108 -3.89 1.81 17.95
N GLY A 109 -3.26 2.87 17.44
CA GLY A 109 -1.81 3.03 17.31
C GLY A 109 -1.21 2.43 16.03
N MET A 110 -1.89 1.47 15.38
CA MET A 110 -1.40 0.91 14.11
C MET A 110 -1.49 1.92 12.98
N GLY A 111 -2.54 2.75 12.96
CA GLY A 111 -2.72 3.78 11.94
C GLY A 111 -1.55 4.76 11.89
N ASP A 112 -0.99 5.14 13.04
CA ASP A 112 0.15 6.05 13.12
C ASP A 112 1.43 5.46 12.51
N ILE A 113 1.63 4.15 12.71
CA ILE A 113 2.76 3.42 12.12
C ILE A 113 2.58 3.32 10.60
N VAL A 114 1.38 2.97 10.14
CA VAL A 114 1.03 2.91 8.72
C VAL A 114 1.21 4.28 8.06
N TYR A 115 0.75 5.35 8.71
CA TYR A 115 0.91 6.72 8.25
C TYR A 115 2.38 7.07 7.99
N LEU A 116 3.25 6.77 8.96
CA LEU A 116 4.69 7.00 8.79
C LEU A 116 5.23 6.20 7.59
N GLY A 117 4.80 4.95 7.43
CA GLY A 117 5.14 4.09 6.30
C GLY A 117 4.77 4.73 4.96
N VAL A 118 3.52 5.15 4.77
CA VAL A 118 3.07 5.74 3.48
C VAL A 118 3.68 7.13 3.21
N ARG A 119 3.99 7.92 4.24
CA ARG A 119 4.68 9.21 4.07
C ARG A 119 6.14 9.03 3.65
N LEU A 120 6.81 7.97 4.11
CA LEU A 120 8.18 7.65 3.73
C LEU A 120 8.27 6.87 2.40
N GLY A 121 7.31 5.98 2.13
CA GLY A 121 7.35 5.03 1.01
C GLY A 121 6.45 5.37 -0.18
N GLY A 122 5.38 6.16 0.00
CA GLY A 122 4.38 6.40 -1.04
C GLY A 122 4.83 7.32 -2.18
N LYS A 123 6.02 7.93 -2.10
CA LYS A 123 6.64 8.70 -3.19
C LYS A 123 7.54 7.77 -3.97
N SER A 124 7.12 7.33 -5.17
CA SER A 124 7.83 6.75 -6.35
C SER A 124 9.08 5.83 -6.18
N LEU A 125 9.56 5.58 -4.97
CA LEU A 125 10.73 4.76 -4.68
C LEU A 125 10.41 3.27 -4.81
N ILE A 126 9.13 2.91 -4.66
CA ILE A 126 8.63 1.56 -4.88
C ILE A 126 7.55 1.65 -5.98
N PRO A 127 7.72 0.95 -7.13
CA PRO A 127 6.77 1.06 -8.24
C PRO A 127 5.52 0.22 -7.96
N PHE A 128 4.68 0.71 -7.06
CA PHE A 128 3.33 0.18 -6.84
C PHE A 128 2.42 0.59 -7.98
N SER A 129 1.48 -0.26 -8.38
CA SER A 129 0.65 -0.01 -9.58
C SER A 129 -0.36 1.14 -9.39
N TRP A 130 -0.69 1.48 -8.15
CA TRP A 130 -1.54 2.62 -7.74
C TRP A 130 -0.73 3.87 -7.37
N GLY A 131 0.59 3.91 -7.56
CA GLY A 131 1.43 5.03 -7.10
C GLY A 131 0.95 6.42 -7.56
N TRP A 132 0.89 7.37 -6.62
CA TRP A 132 0.37 8.74 -6.81
C TRP A 132 0.99 9.49 -8.01
N GLU A 133 2.26 9.23 -8.31
CA GLU A 133 3.03 9.92 -9.35
C GLU A 133 3.14 9.14 -10.68
N ASN A 134 2.51 7.96 -10.80
CA ASN A 134 2.61 7.10 -12.00
C ASN A 134 1.84 7.65 -13.23
N LYS A 135 1.40 8.91 -13.19
CA LYS A 135 0.64 9.59 -14.26
C LYS A 135 1.46 10.60 -15.08
N LYS A 136 2.80 10.58 -14.97
CA LYS A 136 3.66 11.34 -15.89
C LYS A 136 3.94 10.54 -17.16
#